data_AF-A0A9E1E7M4-F1
#
_entry.id   AF-A0A9E1E7M4-F1
#
_cell.length_a   1.000
_cell.length_b   1.000
_cell.length_c   1.000
_cell.angle_alpha   90.00
_cell.angle_beta   90.00
_cell.angle_gamma   90.00
#
_symmetry.space_group_name_H-M   'P 1'
#
loop_
_entity.id
_entity.type
_entity.pdbx_description
1 polymer ?
#
loop_
_entity_poly.entity_id
_entity_poly.type
_entity_poly.pdbx_seq_one_letter_code
_entity_poly.pdbx_strand_id
1 'polypeptide(L)' 'MEKDKHLGLRIDTDTHSKLKSLSEFEGRSINGEILYLIRQAILKHEKEHGVL' A
#
# COMPACT_ATOMS: atom_id res chain seq x y z
N MET A 1 -11.57 21.60 1.99
CA MET A 1 -11.44 20.13 1.98
C MET A 1 -10.18 19.85 1.19
N GLU A 2 -9.08 19.48 1.85
CA GLU A 2 -7.86 19.10 1.13
C GLU A 2 -8.21 17.97 0.15
N LYS A 3 -7.87 18.17 -1.12
CA LYS A 3 -8.14 17.18 -2.16
C LYS A 3 -7.29 15.95 -1.86
N ASP A 4 -7.90 14.78 -1.79
CA ASP A 4 -7.19 13.50 -1.77
C ASP A 4 -6.06 13.53 -2.82
N LYS A 5 -4.83 13.38 -2.36
CA LYS A 5 -3.66 13.40 -3.24
C LYS A 5 -3.62 12.08 -4.02
N HIS A 6 -3.61 12.16 -5.35
CA HIS A 6 -3.41 10.99 -6.20
C HIS A 6 -1.94 10.57 -6.17
N LEU A 7 -1.68 9.29 -5.88
CA LEU A 7 -0.35 8.69 -5.94
C LEU A 7 -0.22 7.83 -7.20
N GLY A 8 0.54 8.31 -8.18
CA GLY A 8 0.94 7.52 -9.35
C GLY A 8 2.21 6.72 -9.05
N LEU A 9 2.17 5.41 -9.29
CA LEU A 9 3.32 4.51 -9.13
C LEU A 9 3.65 3.83 -10.45
N ARG A 10 4.94 3.75 -10.76
CA ARG A 10 5.45 2.91 -11.85
C ARG A 10 6.06 1.66 -11.24
N ILE A 11 5.53 0.50 -11.61
CA ILE A 11 6.02 -0.81 -11.20
C ILE A 11 6.13 -1.70 -12.44
N ASP A 12 6.99 -2.71 -12.36
CA ASP A 12 7.08 -3.71 -13.42
C ASP A 12 5.83 -4.62 -13.44
N THR A 13 5.64 -5.30 -14.57
CA THR A 13 4.46 -6.13 -14.81
C THR A 13 4.35 -7.33 -13.87
N ASP A 14 5.48 -7.90 -13.44
CA ASP A 14 5.49 -9.05 -12.53
C ASP A 14 5.05 -8.63 -11.14
N THR A 15 5.60 -7.53 -10.61
CA THR A 15 5.19 -6.94 -9.34
C THR A 15 3.71 -6.55 -9.35
N HIS A 16 3.23 -5.91 -10.42
CA HIS A 16 1.80 -5.55 -10.54
C HIS A 16 0.90 -6.79 -10.49
N SER A 17 1.29 -7.86 -11.20
CA SER A 17 0.51 -9.10 -11.25
C SER A 17 0.46 -9.78 -9.88
N LYS A 18 1.59 -9.87 -9.18
CA LYS A 18 1.65 -10.43 -7.82
C LYS A 18 0.83 -9.62 -6.83
N LEU A 19 0.92 -8.29 -6.89
CA LEU A 19 0.14 -7.40 -6.04
C LEU A 19 -1.36 -7.56 -6.29
N LYS A 20 -1.78 -7.71 -7.56
CA LYS A 20 -3.17 -8.00 -7.89
C LYS A 20 -3.64 -9.30 -7.24
N SER A 21 -2.90 -10.41 -7.44
CA SER A 21 -3.25 -11.71 -6.85
C SER A 21 -3.31 -11.65 -5.32
N LEU A 22 -2.37 -10.94 -4.68
CA LEU A 22 -2.38 -10.72 -3.24
C LEU A 22 -3.63 -9.95 -2.80
N SER A 23 -3.96 -8.86 -3.50
CA SER A 23 -5.14 -8.06 -3.16
C SER A 23 -6.45 -8.86 -3.30
N GLU A 24 -6.57 -9.70 -4.33
CA GLU A 24 -7.73 -10.56 -4.53
C GLU A 24 -7.84 -11.62 -3.43
N PHE A 25 -6.73 -12.25 -3.07
CA PHE A 25 -6.68 -13.21 -1.96
C PHE A 25 -7.11 -12.60 -0.63
N GLU A 26 -6.66 -11.36 -0.37
CA GLU A 26 -6.96 -10.60 0.84
C GLU A 26 -8.35 -9.92 0.82
N GLY A 27 -9.09 -10.04 -0.28
CA GLY A 27 -10.42 -9.43 -0.44
C GLY A 27 -10.40 -7.91 -0.57
N ARG A 28 -9.31 -7.32 -1.08
CA ARG A 28 -9.09 -5.88 -1.22
C ARG A 28 -8.90 -5.49 -2.70
N SER A 29 -9.17 -4.22 -3.02
CA SER A 29 -8.73 -3.68 -4.31
C SER A 29 -7.20 -3.48 -4.29
N ILE A 30 -6.55 -3.41 -5.46
CA ILE A 30 -5.10 -3.12 -5.55
C ILE A 30 -4.74 -1.85 -4.78
N ASN A 31 -5.52 -0.77 -4.95
CA ASN A 31 -5.26 0.49 -4.22
C ASN A 31 -5.48 0.34 -2.71
N GLY A 32 -6.48 -0.46 -2.30
CA GLY A 32 -6.71 -0.77 -0.89
C GLY A 32 -5.56 -1.56 -0.28
N GLU A 33 -5.01 -2.51 -1.02
CA GLU A 33 -3.83 -3.30 -0.62
C GLU A 33 -2.59 -2.41 -0.50
N ILE A 34 -2.31 -1.56 -1.49
CA ILE A 34 -1.20 -0.60 -1.43
C ILE A 34 -1.31 0.29 -0.19
N LEU A 35 -2.50 0.86 0.06
CA LEU A 35 -2.73 1.72 1.22
C LEU A 35 -2.54 0.97 2.54
N TYR A 36 -3.01 -0.28 2.62
CA TYR A 36 -2.80 -1.14 3.77
C TYR A 36 -1.30 -1.39 4.02
N LEU A 37 -0.56 -1.79 3.00
CA LEU A 37 0.88 -2.05 3.10
C LEU A 37 1.68 -0.81 3.52
N ILE A 38 1.35 0.37 2.98
CA ILE A 38 1.96 1.64 3.38
C ILE A 38 1.71 1.92 4.87
N ARG A 39 0.47 1.72 5.35
CA ARG A 39 0.13 1.91 6.78
C ARG A 39 0.87 0.91 7.66
N GLN A 40 0.98 -0.35 7.25
CA GLN A 40 1.75 -1.34 8.00
C GLN A 40 3.24 -0.98 8.07
N ALA A 41 3.82 -0.46 7.00
CA ALA A 41 5.21 0.00 6.98
C ALA A 41 5.45 1.17 7.95
N ILE A 42 4.53 2.15 7.97
CA ILE A 42 4.56 3.28 8.90
C ILE A 42 4.45 2.79 10.35
N LEU A 43 3.43 1.98 10.66
CA LEU A 43 3.21 1.46 12.01
C LEU A 43 4.40 0.64 12.51
N LYS A 44 5.02 -0.15 11.63
CA LYS A 44 6.24 -0.91 11.97
C LYS A 44 7.37 0.03 12.34
N HIS A 45 7.61 1.06 11.53
CA HIS A 45 8.64 2.06 11.82
C HIS A 45 8.38 2.76 13.14
N GLU A 46 7.15 3.23 13.37
CA GLU A 46 6.80 3.94 14.60
C GLU A 46 6.96 3.08 15.86
N LYS A 47 6.68 1.77 15.75
CA LYS A 47 6.90 0.82 16.82
C LYS A 47 8.39 0.63 17.14
N GLU A 48 9.27 0.70 16.14
CA GLU A 48 10.71 0.46 16.27
C GLU A 48 11.49 1.73 16.66
N HIS A 49 11.02 2.91 16.23
CA HIS A 49 11.77 4.17 16.31
C HIS A 49 11.05 5.30 17.05
N GLY A 50 9.78 5.11 17.44
CA GLY A 50 8.92 6.17 17.94
C GLY A 50 8.13 6.85 16.81
N VAL A 51 7.14 7.67 17.19
CA VAL A 51 6.23 8.35 16.25
C VAL A 51 7.02 9.19 15.23
N LEU A 52 6.66 9.07 13.95
CA LEU A 52 7.27 9.82 12.84
C LEU A 52 6.97 11.32 12.89
#